data_AF-A0A1F9QZ67-F1
#
_entry.id   AF-A0A1F9QZ67-F1
#
_cell.length_a   1.000
_cell.length_b   1.000
_cell.length_c   1.000
_cell.angle_alpha   90.00
_cell.angle_beta   90.00
_cell.angle_gamma   90.00
#
_symmetry.space_group_name_H-M   'P 1'
#
loop_
_entity.id
_entity.type
_entity.pdbx_description
1 polymer ?
#
loop_
_entity_poly.entity_id
_entity_poly.type
_entity_poly.pdbx_seq_one_letter_code
_entity_poly.pdbx_strand_id
1 'polypeptide(L)'
;MWLFLFTEMMLFGGLFLLYSAYRSMHPLEFHAASEELNVVLGVFNTLVLLTSSWTLALSLTAVEKGETRLAKGLLAATILLGVVFLVDKGFEWSAEFRHGIYPNGPELLKRAPGEVLFFGLYFTMTGLHGLHVLAGMTLLSVALLKLAQGEVKLGNSVFLENIGLYWHLVDVIWIFLLPLFYLAA
;
A
#
# COMPACT_ATOMS: atom_id res chain seq x y z
N MET A 1 -12.29 -0.39 15.73
CA MET A 1 -11.73 -0.31 14.38
C MET A 1 -11.55 1.14 13.94
N TRP A 2 -12.60 1.95 13.87
CA TRP A 2 -12.51 3.37 13.45
C TRP A 2 -11.45 4.22 14.15
N LEU A 3 -11.29 4.10 15.48
CA LEU A 3 -10.22 4.82 16.19
C LEU A 3 -8.81 4.42 15.73
N PHE A 4 -8.59 3.14 15.45
CA PHE A 4 -7.31 2.65 14.91
C PHE A 4 -7.09 3.15 13.48
N LEU A 5 -8.12 3.12 12.62
CA LEU A 5 -8.02 3.70 11.28
C LEU A 5 -7.68 5.19 11.34
N PHE A 6 -8.26 5.93 12.29
CA PHE A 6 -7.96 7.34 12.50
C PHE A 6 -6.50 7.57 12.93
N THR A 7 -5.95 6.73 13.81
CA THR A 7 -4.53 6.85 14.19
C THR A 7 -3.59 6.60 13.01
N GLU A 8 -3.92 5.64 12.15
CA GLU A 8 -3.16 5.39 10.91
C GLU A 8 -3.27 6.55 9.92
N MET A 9 -4.46 7.13 9.76
CA MET A 9 -4.64 8.34 8.95
C MET A 9 -3.81 9.52 9.47
N MET A 10 -3.68 9.67 10.79
CA MET A 10 -2.82 10.70 11.39
C MET A 10 -1.33 10.41 11.19
N LEU A 11 -0.91 9.16 11.30
CA LEU A 11 0.47 8.73 11.05
C LEU A 11 0.90 9.07 9.61
N PHE A 12 0.16 8.59 8.61
CA PHE A 12 0.45 8.89 7.21
C PHE A 12 0.20 10.35 6.86
N GLY A 13 -0.82 10.98 7.45
CA GLY A 13 -1.10 12.41 7.29
C GLY A 13 0.08 13.29 7.73
N GLY A 14 0.72 12.97 8.86
CA GLY A 14 1.94 13.64 9.30
C GLY A 14 3.10 13.48 8.33
N LEU A 15 3.29 12.27 7.77
CA LEU A 15 4.31 12.01 6.74
C LEU A 15 4.03 12.76 5.43
N PHE A 16 2.77 12.86 5.01
CA PHE A 16 2.37 13.63 3.83
C PHE A 16 2.63 15.13 4.00
N LEU A 17 2.34 15.67 5.19
CA LEU A 17 2.67 17.07 5.51
C LEU A 17 4.18 17.30 5.52
N LEU A 18 4.94 16.38 6.11
CA LEU A 18 6.40 16.43 6.13
C LEU A 18 6.99 16.44 4.71
N TYR A 19 6.53 15.53 3.85
CA TYR A 19 6.91 15.50 2.44
C TYR A 19 6.57 16.81 1.73
N SER A 20 5.36 17.32 1.92
CA SER A 20 4.90 18.56 1.29
C SER A 20 5.74 19.76 1.73
N ALA A 21 6.13 19.82 3.00
CA ALA A 21 7.00 20.87 3.53
C ALA A 21 8.39 20.81 2.87
N TYR A 22 9.06 19.66 2.89
CA TYR A 22 10.38 19.52 2.27
C TYR A 22 10.36 19.75 0.75
N ARG A 23 9.32 19.29 0.06
CA ARG A 23 9.12 19.56 -1.36
C ARG A 23 9.04 21.06 -1.66
N SER A 24 8.33 21.83 -0.83
CA SER A 24 8.23 23.28 -1.04
C SER A 24 9.56 24.01 -0.81
N MET A 25 10.46 23.42 -0.01
CA MET A 25 11.82 23.93 0.22
C MET A 25 12.81 23.52 -0.88
N HIS A 26 12.65 22.32 -1.47
CA HIS A 26 13.56 21.74 -2.47
C HIS A 26 12.85 21.32 -3.76
N PRO A 27 12.12 22.22 -4.46
CA PRO A 27 11.23 21.83 -5.56
C PRO A 27 11.96 21.21 -6.75
N LEU A 28 13.12 21.76 -7.15
CA LEU A 28 13.88 21.26 -8.30
C LEU A 28 14.50 19.88 -8.04
N GLU A 29 15.02 19.67 -6.83
CA GLU A 29 15.66 18.41 -6.44
C GLU A 29 14.63 17.28 -6.28
N PHE A 30 13.44 17.60 -5.74
CA PHE A 30 12.32 16.64 -5.66
C PHE A 30 11.78 16.27 -7.04
N HIS A 31 11.72 17.23 -7.97
CA HIS A 31 11.32 16.98 -9.35
C HIS A 31 12.31 16.03 -10.03
N ALA A 32 13.61 16.32 -9.94
CA ALA A 32 14.66 15.47 -10.52
C ALA A 32 14.63 14.04 -9.96
N ALA A 33 14.47 13.88 -8.65
CA ALA A 33 14.38 12.55 -8.03
C ALA A 33 13.10 11.79 -8.42
N SER A 34 11.98 12.49 -8.63
CA SER A 34 10.72 11.89 -9.08
C SER A 34 10.81 11.33 -10.50
N GLU A 35 11.58 11.96 -11.39
CA GLU A 35 11.79 11.49 -12.77
C GLU A 35 12.58 10.17 -12.85
N GLU A 36 13.35 9.82 -11.82
CA GLU A 36 14.07 8.54 -11.75
C GLU A 36 13.12 7.36 -11.46
N LEU A 37 11.93 7.63 -10.91
CA LEU A 37 10.96 6.60 -10.57
C LEU A 37 10.16 6.12 -11.80
N ASN A 38 9.88 4.82 -11.84
CA ASN A 38 9.11 4.24 -12.93
C ASN A 38 7.60 4.42 -12.73
N VAL A 39 7.05 5.44 -13.39
CA VAL A 39 5.61 5.75 -13.36
C VAL A 39 4.73 4.59 -13.81
N VAL A 40 5.18 3.78 -14.77
CA VAL A 40 4.40 2.64 -15.29
C VAL A 40 4.22 1.57 -14.22
N LEU A 41 5.29 1.24 -13.47
CA LEU A 41 5.22 0.31 -12.34
C LEU A 41 4.37 0.89 -11.20
N GLY A 42 4.48 2.20 -10.94
CA GLY A 42 3.60 2.90 -10.00
C GLY A 42 2.12 2.76 -10.34
N VAL A 43 1.74 3.08 -11.58
CA VAL A 43 0.35 3.00 -12.06
C VAL A 43 -0.16 1.55 -12.06
N PHE A 44 0.68 0.60 -12.51
CA PHE A 44 0.34 -0.82 -12.48
C PHE A 44 0.00 -1.30 -11.05
N ASN A 45 0.83 -0.96 -10.06
CA ASN A 45 0.56 -1.26 -8.65
C ASN A 45 -0.76 -0.69 -8.16
N THR A 46 -1.08 0.54 -8.53
CA THR A 46 -2.35 1.17 -8.14
C THR A 46 -3.54 0.44 -8.75
N LEU A 47 -3.46 0.02 -10.02
CA LEU A 47 -4.52 -0.78 -10.64
C LEU A 47 -4.69 -2.14 -9.94
N VAL A 48 -3.58 -2.78 -9.55
CA VAL A 48 -3.58 -4.04 -8.80
C VAL A 48 -4.29 -3.87 -7.46
N LEU A 49 -3.94 -2.83 -6.67
CA LEU A 49 -4.57 -2.58 -5.37
C LEU A 49 -6.03 -2.17 -5.48
N LEU A 50 -6.40 -1.31 -6.43
CA LEU A 50 -7.80 -0.94 -6.66
C LEU A 50 -8.65 -2.16 -7.04
N THR A 51 -8.11 -3.04 -7.88
CA THR A 51 -8.77 -4.30 -8.24
C THR A 51 -8.89 -5.21 -7.01
N SER A 52 -7.86 -5.28 -6.18
CA SER A 52 -7.85 -6.04 -4.92
C SER A 52 -8.94 -5.56 -3.96
N SER A 53 -9.05 -4.24 -3.76
CA SER A 53 -10.10 -3.59 -2.99
C SER A 53 -11.49 -3.99 -3.48
N TRP A 54 -11.69 -3.95 -4.80
CA TRP A 54 -12.97 -4.30 -5.40
C TRP A 54 -13.30 -5.79 -5.20
N THR A 55 -12.33 -6.69 -5.38
CA THR A 55 -12.54 -8.12 -5.11
C THR A 55 -12.88 -8.41 -3.65
N LEU A 56 -12.30 -7.66 -2.71
CA LEU A 56 -12.62 -7.79 -1.29
C LEU A 56 -14.05 -7.35 -1.01
N ALA A 57 -14.48 -6.19 -1.54
CA ALA A 57 -15.86 -5.72 -1.39
C ALA A 57 -16.87 -6.74 -1.95
N LEU A 58 -16.59 -7.32 -3.12
CA LEU A 58 -17.42 -8.40 -3.69
C LEU A 58 -17.42 -9.65 -2.80
N SER A 59 -16.30 -9.97 -2.14
CA SER A 59 -16.23 -11.09 -1.19
C SER A 59 -17.17 -10.88 -0.01
N LEU A 60 -17.24 -9.67 0.55
CA LEU A 60 -18.15 -9.35 1.65
C LEU A 60 -19.61 -9.53 1.21
N THR A 61 -19.99 -8.99 0.05
CA THR A 61 -21.35 -9.18 -0.50
C THR A 61 -21.67 -10.65 -0.77
N ALA A 62 -20.70 -11.43 -1.23
CA ALA A 62 -20.89 -12.87 -1.43
C ALA A 62 -21.13 -13.62 -0.10
N VAL A 63 -20.47 -13.21 1.00
CA VAL A 63 -20.72 -13.75 2.33
C VAL A 63 -22.15 -13.43 2.79
N GLU A 64 -22.61 -12.18 2.61
CA GLU A 64 -23.98 -11.76 2.95
C GLU A 64 -25.05 -12.54 2.19
N LYS A 65 -24.78 -12.89 0.92
CA LYS A 65 -25.66 -13.71 0.08
C LYS A 65 -25.58 -15.21 0.35
N GLY A 66 -24.69 -15.64 1.25
CA GLY A 66 -24.48 -17.07 1.56
C GLY A 66 -23.67 -17.83 0.50
N GLU A 67 -23.05 -17.12 -0.45
CA GLU A 67 -22.26 -17.70 -1.54
C GLU A 67 -20.80 -17.96 -1.08
N THR A 68 -20.61 -18.85 -0.11
CA THR A 68 -19.31 -19.09 0.54
C THR A 68 -18.20 -19.48 -0.43
N ARG A 69 -18.52 -20.20 -1.52
CA ARG A 69 -17.52 -20.58 -2.52
C ARG A 69 -16.99 -19.38 -3.28
N LEU A 70 -17.88 -18.46 -3.68
CA LEU A 70 -17.50 -17.23 -4.39
C LEU A 70 -16.71 -16.31 -3.45
N ALA A 71 -17.17 -16.13 -2.21
CA ALA A 71 -16.48 -15.33 -1.21
C ALA A 71 -15.02 -15.81 -1.00
N LYS A 72 -14.80 -17.11 -0.79
CA LYS A 72 -13.45 -17.67 -0.65
C LYS A 72 -12.57 -17.41 -1.87
N GLY A 73 -13.12 -17.54 -3.08
CA GLY A 73 -12.38 -17.29 -4.33
C GLY A 73 -11.97 -15.82 -4.46
N LEU A 74 -12.88 -14.89 -4.16
CA LEU A 74 -12.63 -13.44 -4.21
C LEU A 74 -11.63 -12.99 -3.14
N LEU A 75 -11.72 -13.54 -1.93
CA LEU A 75 -10.78 -13.24 -0.86
C LEU A 75 -9.38 -13.79 -1.18
N ALA A 76 -9.28 -14.98 -1.76
CA ALA A 76 -8.00 -15.52 -2.24
C ALA A 76 -7.41 -14.65 -3.38
N ALA A 77 -8.25 -14.18 -4.31
CA ALA A 77 -7.83 -13.25 -5.36
C ALA A 77 -7.28 -11.94 -4.78
N THR A 78 -7.93 -11.39 -3.76
CA THR A 78 -7.46 -10.19 -3.03
C THR A 78 -6.06 -10.40 -2.46
N ILE A 79 -5.81 -11.54 -1.78
CA ILE A 79 -4.50 -11.86 -1.22
C ILE A 79 -3.44 -12.01 -2.33
N LEU A 80 -3.77 -12.68 -3.43
CA LEU A 80 -2.86 -12.84 -4.57
C LEU A 80 -2.49 -11.50 -5.20
N LEU A 81 -3.44 -10.58 -5.34
CA LEU A 81 -3.17 -9.23 -5.84
C LEU A 81 -2.27 -8.44 -4.88
N GLY A 82 -2.45 -8.61 -3.56
CA GLY A 82 -1.51 -8.09 -2.56
C GLY A 82 -0.08 -8.64 -2.71
N VAL A 83 0.08 -9.93 -3.02
CA VAL A 83 1.40 -10.52 -3.34
C VAL A 83 1.99 -9.86 -4.58
N VAL A 84 1.21 -9.71 -5.66
CA VAL A 84 1.66 -9.07 -6.91
C VAL A 84 2.18 -7.67 -6.64
N PHE A 85 1.46 -6.88 -5.84
CA PHE A 85 1.89 -5.54 -5.42
C PHE A 85 3.25 -5.58 -4.71
N LEU A 86 3.43 -6.45 -3.72
CA LEU A 86 4.69 -6.55 -2.98
C LEU A 86 5.86 -7.02 -3.85
N VAL A 87 5.61 -7.93 -4.79
CA VAL A 87 6.62 -8.43 -5.73
C VAL A 87 7.06 -7.32 -6.67
N ASP A 88 6.13 -6.57 -7.24
CA ASP A 88 6.43 -5.44 -8.12
C ASP A 88 7.25 -4.37 -7.38
N LYS A 89 6.87 -4.04 -6.13
CA LYS A 89 7.67 -3.17 -5.26
C LYS A 89 9.04 -3.71 -4.92
N GLY A 90 9.15 -5.03 -4.71
CA GLY A 90 10.45 -5.68 -4.53
C GLY A 90 11.36 -5.50 -5.74
N PHE A 91 10.81 -5.58 -6.96
CA PHE A 91 11.58 -5.34 -8.19
C PHE A 91 12.01 -3.89 -8.34
N GLU A 92 11.13 -2.94 -8.04
CA GLU A 92 11.44 -1.51 -8.08
C GLU A 92 12.55 -1.17 -7.09
N TRP A 93 12.41 -1.54 -5.82
CA TRP A 93 13.45 -1.34 -4.82
C TRP A 93 14.76 -2.04 -5.20
N SER A 94 14.69 -3.27 -5.71
CA SER A 94 15.90 -3.96 -6.17
C SER A 94 16.61 -3.20 -7.30
N ALA A 95 15.87 -2.52 -8.19
CA ALA A 95 16.46 -1.67 -9.21
C ALA A 95 17.16 -0.45 -8.61
N GLU A 96 16.52 0.26 -7.67
CA GLU A 96 17.11 1.41 -6.98
C GLU A 96 18.39 1.04 -6.22
N PHE A 97 18.36 -0.10 -5.51
CA PHE A 97 19.53 -0.59 -4.77
C PHE A 97 20.69 -0.95 -5.70
N ARG A 98 20.42 -1.46 -6.92
CA ARG A 98 21.46 -1.71 -7.94
C ARG A 98 22.10 -0.41 -8.44
N HIS A 99 21.36 0.69 -8.47
CA HIS A 99 21.88 2.01 -8.79
C HIS A 99 22.56 2.70 -7.59
N GLY A 100 22.70 2.02 -6.45
CA GLY A 100 23.31 2.58 -5.24
C GLY A 100 22.38 3.52 -4.45
N ILE A 101 21.10 3.56 -4.82
CA ILE A 101 20.07 4.38 -4.18
C ILE A 101 19.39 3.53 -3.12
N TYR A 102 19.89 3.64 -1.89
CA TYR A 102 19.31 2.98 -0.73
C TYR A 102 19.54 3.82 0.54
N PRO A 103 18.74 3.62 1.60
CA PRO A 103 18.87 4.40 2.82
C PRO A 103 20.29 4.34 3.39
N ASN A 104 20.88 5.51 3.65
CA ASN A 104 22.28 5.68 4.10
C ASN A 104 23.35 5.14 3.13
N GLY A 105 23.01 4.95 1.85
CA GLY A 105 23.97 4.55 0.82
C GLY A 105 24.97 5.67 0.48
N PRO A 106 26.25 5.34 0.23
CA PRO A 106 27.27 6.34 -0.06
C PRO A 106 27.03 7.08 -1.36
N GLU A 107 26.39 6.46 -2.37
CA GLU A 107 26.02 7.15 -3.61
C GLU A 107 24.84 8.10 -3.42
N LEU A 108 23.83 7.69 -2.64
CA LEU A 108 22.72 8.59 -2.29
C LEU A 108 23.24 9.81 -1.52
N LEU A 109 24.08 9.63 -0.51
CA LEU A 109 24.61 10.72 0.33
C LEU A 109 25.49 11.74 -0.41
N LYS A 110 25.96 11.42 -1.62
CA LYS A 110 26.68 12.37 -2.49
C LYS A 110 25.76 13.28 -3.31
N ARG A 111 24.48 12.92 -3.42
CA ARG A 111 23.49 13.70 -4.18
C ARG A 111 23.09 14.98 -3.45
N ALA A 112 22.29 15.80 -4.12
CA ALA A 112 21.78 17.03 -3.54
C ALA A 112 20.92 16.73 -2.29
N PRO A 113 20.94 17.58 -1.25
CA PRO A 113 20.24 17.31 0.01
C PRO A 113 18.74 16.98 -0.15
N GLY A 114 18.06 17.63 -1.09
CA GLY A 114 16.67 17.40 -1.44
C GLY A 114 16.42 16.03 -2.09
N GLU A 115 17.33 15.54 -2.94
CA GLU A 115 17.24 14.18 -3.49
C GLU A 115 17.41 13.12 -2.38
N VAL A 116 18.35 13.35 -1.46
CA VAL A 116 18.55 12.48 -0.29
C VAL A 116 17.28 12.43 0.57
N LEU A 117 16.66 13.59 0.81
CA LEU A 117 15.40 13.69 1.56
C LEU A 117 14.25 13.01 0.82
N PHE A 118 14.14 13.20 -0.50
CA PHE A 118 13.11 12.56 -1.33
C PHE A 118 13.19 11.03 -1.22
N PHE A 119 14.35 10.44 -1.51
CA PHE A 119 14.51 8.99 -1.44
C PHE A 119 14.37 8.46 0.00
N GLY A 120 14.83 9.21 1.00
CA GLY A 120 14.63 8.87 2.40
C GLY A 120 13.14 8.79 2.79
N LEU A 121 12.34 9.78 2.37
CA LEU A 121 10.89 9.79 2.57
C LEU A 121 10.20 8.71 1.73
N TYR A 122 10.62 8.52 0.49
CA TYR A 122 10.13 7.46 -0.40
C TYR A 122 10.27 6.08 0.25
N PHE A 123 11.47 5.67 0.65
CA PHE A 123 11.69 4.35 1.26
C PHE A 123 10.96 4.21 2.61
N THR A 124 10.91 5.28 3.40
CA THR A 124 10.22 5.26 4.70
C THR A 124 8.70 5.10 4.53
N MET A 125 8.08 5.90 3.66
CA MET A 125 6.63 5.92 3.48
C MET A 125 6.15 4.67 2.72
N THR A 126 6.84 4.28 1.64
CA THR A 126 6.51 3.06 0.90
C THR A 126 6.83 1.79 1.69
N GLY A 127 7.91 1.78 2.49
CA GLY A 127 8.25 0.69 3.38
C GLY A 127 7.23 0.51 4.52
N LEU A 128 6.85 1.60 5.18
CA LEU A 128 5.80 1.58 6.19
C LEU A 128 4.47 1.10 5.61
N HIS A 129 4.12 1.57 4.41
CA HIS A 129 2.94 1.10 3.70
C HIS A 129 3.03 -0.40 3.36
N GLY A 130 4.19 -0.88 2.87
CA GLY A 130 4.43 -2.30 2.62
C GLY A 130 4.24 -3.18 3.86
N LEU A 131 4.66 -2.70 5.04
CA LEU A 131 4.38 -3.37 6.31
C LEU A 131 2.87 -3.46 6.61
N HIS A 132 2.11 -2.41 6.32
CA HIS A 132 0.65 -2.42 6.47
C HIS A 132 -0.02 -3.39 5.50
N VAL A 133 0.44 -3.44 4.24
CA VAL A 133 -0.03 -4.42 3.25
C VAL A 133 0.23 -5.85 3.77
N LEU A 134 1.44 -6.14 4.26
CA LEU A 134 1.78 -7.45 4.84
C LEU A 134 0.89 -7.82 6.04
N ALA A 135 0.66 -6.87 6.95
CA ALA A 135 -0.25 -7.07 8.07
C ALA A 135 -1.69 -7.34 7.61
N GLY A 136 -2.17 -6.58 6.62
CA GLY A 136 -3.48 -6.75 6.01
C GLY A 136 -3.64 -8.11 5.33
N MET A 137 -2.62 -8.57 4.59
CA MET A 137 -2.62 -9.87 3.93
C MET A 137 -2.66 -11.01 4.94
N THR A 138 -1.98 -10.85 6.07
CA THR A 138 -2.02 -11.81 7.17
C THR A 138 -3.44 -11.89 7.74
N LEU A 139 -4.09 -10.74 8.00
CA LEU A 139 -5.47 -10.69 8.48
C LEU A 139 -6.46 -11.30 7.48
N LEU A 140 -6.33 -10.98 6.19
CA LEU A 140 -7.15 -11.56 5.12
C LEU A 140 -6.96 -13.08 5.01
N SER A 141 -5.73 -13.56 5.17
CA SER A 141 -5.44 -15.00 5.18
C SER A 141 -6.11 -15.71 6.36
N VAL A 142 -6.06 -15.11 7.55
CA VAL A 142 -6.79 -15.61 8.72
C VAL A 142 -8.30 -15.59 8.48
N ALA A 143 -8.83 -14.54 7.85
CA ALA A 143 -10.25 -14.46 7.49
C ALA A 143 -10.65 -15.56 6.49
N LEU A 144 -9.80 -15.85 5.51
CA LEU A 144 -10.02 -16.93 4.55
C LEU A 144 -10.05 -18.30 5.23
N LEU A 145 -9.15 -18.56 6.17
CA LEU A 145 -9.14 -19.80 6.95
C LEU A 145 -10.42 -19.95 7.79
N LYS A 146 -10.83 -18.89 8.50
CA LYS A 146 -12.07 -18.88 9.29
C LYS A 146 -13.32 -19.06 8.44
N LEU A 147 -13.34 -18.46 7.24
CA LEU A 147 -14.41 -18.65 6.27
C LEU A 147 -14.43 -20.09 5.72
N ALA A 148 -13.28 -20.71 5.52
CA ALA A 148 -13.17 -22.10 5.10
C ALA A 148 -13.62 -23.10 6.18
N GLN A 149 -13.41 -22.77 7.46
CA GLN A 149 -13.85 -23.56 8.62
C GLN A 149 -15.34 -23.37 8.95
N GLY A 150 -16.04 -22.43 8.30
CA GLY A 150 -17.45 -22.14 8.57
C GLY A 150 -17.70 -21.35 9.86
N GLU A 151 -16.64 -20.75 10.45
CA GLU A 151 -16.74 -19.93 11.66
C GLU A 151 -17.39 -18.56 11.37
N VAL A 152 -17.27 -18.08 10.14
CA VAL A 152 -17.94 -16.85 9.67
C VAL A 152 -19.36 -17.21 9.25
N LYS A 153 -20.33 -16.99 10.14
CA LYS A 153 -21.76 -17.23 9.91
C LYS A 153 -22.44 -16.01 9.28
N LEU A 154 -23.47 -16.27 8.47
CA LEU A 154 -24.41 -15.27 7.95
C LEU A 154 -24.92 -14.38 9.10
N GLY A 155 -24.69 -13.07 9.00
CA GLY A 155 -25.24 -12.06 9.91
C GLY A 155 -24.36 -11.63 11.10
N ASN A 156 -23.12 -12.12 11.22
CA ASN A 156 -22.16 -11.63 12.23
C ASN A 156 -20.73 -11.54 11.67
N SER A 157 -20.59 -10.88 10.51
CA SER A 157 -19.34 -10.71 9.76
C SER A 157 -18.54 -9.47 10.17
N VAL A 158 -18.80 -8.88 11.34
CA VAL A 158 -18.08 -7.70 11.87
C VAL A 158 -16.56 -7.90 11.81
N PHE A 159 -16.07 -9.12 12.00
CA PHE A 159 -14.66 -9.45 11.85
C PHE A 159 -14.14 -9.24 10.41
N LEU A 160 -14.84 -9.78 9.40
CA LEU A 160 -14.46 -9.65 7.99
C LEU A 160 -14.63 -8.21 7.50
N GLU A 161 -15.69 -7.52 7.94
CA GLU A 161 -15.92 -6.10 7.65
C GLU A 161 -14.81 -5.22 8.19
N ASN A 162 -14.38 -5.45 9.43
CA ASN A 162 -13.27 -4.71 10.03
C ASN A 162 -11.94 -4.92 9.28
N ILE A 163 -11.67 -6.14 8.83
CA ILE A 163 -10.49 -6.43 7.99
C ILE A 163 -10.64 -5.76 6.62
N GLY A 164 -11.85 -5.76 6.05
CA GLY A 164 -12.20 -5.01 4.85
C GLY A 164 -11.86 -3.53 4.97
N LEU A 165 -12.35 -2.87 6.02
CA LEU A 165 -12.09 -1.46 6.29
C LEU A 165 -10.58 -1.16 6.42
N TYR A 166 -9.82 -2.04 7.07
CA TYR A 166 -8.37 -1.90 7.16
C TYR A 166 -7.71 -1.99 5.77
N TRP A 167 -8.06 -3.00 4.98
CA TRP A 167 -7.50 -3.16 3.64
C TRP A 167 -7.83 -1.98 2.71
N HIS A 168 -9.07 -1.51 2.75
CA HIS A 168 -9.48 -0.32 2.01
C HIS A 168 -8.71 0.93 2.44
N LEU A 169 -8.42 1.10 3.74
CA LEU A 169 -7.59 2.21 4.21
C LEU A 169 -6.17 2.12 3.63
N VAL A 170 -5.58 0.94 3.63
CA VAL A 170 -4.25 0.70 3.03
C VAL A 170 -4.27 1.10 1.56
N ASP A 171 -5.27 0.66 0.78
CA ASP A 171 -5.41 1.04 -0.62
C ASP A 171 -5.55 2.56 -0.81
N VAL A 172 -6.34 3.23 0.04
CA VAL A 172 -6.51 4.70 0.01
C VAL A 172 -5.19 5.42 0.26
N ILE A 173 -4.38 4.97 1.22
CA ILE A 173 -3.04 5.54 1.46
C ILE A 173 -2.18 5.44 0.20
N TRP A 174 -2.24 4.30 -0.51
CA TRP A 174 -1.50 4.12 -1.76
C TRP A 174 -1.95 5.07 -2.89
N ILE A 175 -3.26 5.32 -2.99
CA ILE A 175 -3.82 6.28 -3.96
C ILE A 175 -3.23 7.68 -3.77
N PHE A 176 -2.88 8.07 -2.55
CA PHE A 176 -2.19 9.34 -2.28
C PHE A 176 -0.67 9.26 -2.49
N LEU A 177 -0.04 8.12 -2.18
CA LEU A 177 1.40 7.91 -2.38
C LEU A 177 1.79 7.96 -3.86
N LEU A 178 0.99 7.36 -4.74
CA LEU A 178 1.27 7.34 -6.18
C LEU A 178 1.48 8.75 -6.76
N PRO A 179 0.49 9.67 -6.72
CA PRO A 179 0.67 10.98 -7.31
C PRO A 179 1.77 11.76 -6.59
N LEU A 180 1.92 11.60 -5.29
CA LEU A 180 2.90 12.34 -4.50
C LEU A 180 4.35 12.05 -4.91
N PHE A 181 4.66 10.81 -5.28
CA PHE A 181 6.01 10.40 -5.71
C PHE A 181 6.20 10.27 -7.22
N TYR A 182 5.16 9.90 -7.99
CA TYR A 182 5.31 9.50 -9.40
C TYR A 182 4.71 10.48 -10.41
N LEU A 183 3.73 11.32 -10.03
CA LEU A 183 2.99 12.15 -11.00
C LEU A 183 3.06 13.65 -10.70
N ALA A 184 3.08 14.02 -9.43
CA ALA A 184 3.32 15.37 -8.99
C ALA A 184 4.82 15.55 -8.87
N ALA A 185 5.50 15.66 -10.01
CA ALA A 185 6.84 16.24 -10.10
C ALA A 185 6.69 17.76 -10.19
#